data_AF-A0AAD4JEC2-F1
#
_entry.id   AF-A0AAD4JEC2-F1
#
_cell.length_a   1.000
_cell.length_b   1.000
_cell.length_c   1.000
_cell.angle_alpha   90.00
_cell.angle_beta   90.00
_cell.angle_gamma   90.00
#
_symmetry.space_group_name_H-M   'P 1'
#
loop_
_entity.id
_entity.type
_entity.pdbx_description
1 polymer ?
#
loop_
_entity_poly.entity_id
_entity_poly.type
_entity_poly.pdbx_seq_one_letter_code
_entity_poly.pdbx_strand_id
1 'polypeptide(L)'
;MDNGAIITLESQIEEAFRSYFKELFTSGADLDMHEALDAVETIVTPEMNSMLRTPFTKEEISIALSQMHPSKAPRSDGMSALFFKNSWHFSQSVVYSCLL
;
A
#
# COMPACT_ATOMS: atom_id res chain seq x y z
N MET A 1 18.57 -23.83 0.38
CA MET A 1 20.04 -23.64 0.26
C MET A 1 20.69 -24.47 1.36
N ASP A 2 21.46 -25.50 1.04
CA ASP A 2 22.21 -26.25 2.06
C ASP A 2 23.37 -27.04 1.46
N ASN A 3 24.59 -26.56 1.69
CA ASN A 3 25.86 -27.28 1.53
C ASN A 3 27.11 -26.49 1.99
N GLY A 4 26.98 -25.29 2.58
CA GLY A 4 28.11 -24.58 3.19
C GLY A 4 29.24 -24.18 2.23
N ALA A 5 28.96 -24.12 0.93
CA ALA A 5 29.94 -23.75 -0.10
C ALA A 5 30.22 -22.24 -0.08
N ILE A 6 31.52 -21.87 -0.05
CA ILE A 6 31.95 -20.47 -0.14
C ILE A 6 31.94 -20.03 -1.61
N ILE A 7 31.17 -19.00 -1.93
CA ILE A 7 31.07 -18.41 -3.27
C ILE A 7 31.97 -17.17 -3.32
N THR A 8 32.91 -17.13 -4.27
CA THR A 8 33.88 -16.03 -4.43
C THR A 8 33.78 -15.30 -5.78
N LEU A 9 33.03 -15.86 -6.73
CA LEU A 9 32.81 -15.27 -8.06
C LEU A 9 31.63 -14.29 -8.00
N GLU A 10 31.86 -13.05 -8.43
CA GLU A 10 30.88 -11.95 -8.34
C GLU A 10 29.53 -12.29 -8.99
N SER A 11 29.54 -12.90 -10.19
CA SER A 11 28.31 -13.31 -10.88
C SER A 11 27.49 -14.35 -10.09
N GLN A 12 28.16 -15.26 -9.40
CA GLN A 12 27.50 -16.28 -8.57
C GLN A 12 27.01 -15.69 -7.24
N ILE A 13 27.70 -14.68 -6.69
CA ILE A 13 27.24 -13.93 -5.52
C ILE A 13 25.94 -13.18 -5.88
N GLU A 14 25.92 -12.50 -7.03
CA GLU A 14 24.73 -11.81 -7.51
C GLU A 14 23.56 -12.77 -7.70
N GLU A 15 23.80 -13.90 -8.38
CA GLU A 15 22.77 -14.91 -8.62
C GLU A 15 22.25 -15.54 -7.32
N ALA A 16 23.13 -15.85 -6.38
CA ALA A 16 22.77 -16.37 -5.06
C ALA A 16 21.95 -15.35 -4.27
N PHE A 17 22.36 -14.07 -4.26
CA PHE A 17 21.65 -12.99 -3.59
C PHE A 17 20.26 -12.77 -4.20
N ARG A 18 20.18 -12.67 -5.54
CA ARG A 18 18.91 -12.50 -6.26
C ARG A 18 17.98 -13.69 -6.03
N SER A 19 18.50 -14.91 -6.07
CA SER A 19 17.70 -16.12 -5.85
C SER A 19 17.20 -16.22 -4.42
N TYR A 20 18.05 -15.94 -3.43
CA TYR A 20 17.68 -15.92 -2.01
C TYR A 20 16.58 -14.91 -1.72
N PHE A 21 16.75 -13.64 -2.14
CA PHE A 21 15.73 -12.63 -1.87
C PHE A 21 14.48 -12.82 -2.72
N LYS A 22 14.61 -13.33 -3.95
CA LYS A 22 13.45 -13.73 -4.75
C LYS A 22 12.66 -14.79 -4.00
N GLU A 23 13.31 -15.84 -3.50
CA GLU A 23 12.65 -16.89 -2.72
C GLU A 23 12.06 -16.29 -1.43
N LEU A 24 12.81 -15.52 -0.64
CA LEU A 24 12.32 -14.89 0.60
C LEU A 24 11.07 -14.01 0.39
N PHE A 25 11.03 -13.24 -0.69
CA PHE A 25 9.92 -12.34 -1.00
C PHE A 25 8.80 -13.00 -1.82
N THR A 26 9.00 -14.22 -2.33
CA THR A 26 7.96 -14.99 -3.04
C THR A 26 7.50 -16.23 -2.29
N SER A 27 8.20 -16.65 -1.24
CA SER A 27 7.86 -17.74 -0.33
C SER A 27 6.71 -17.37 0.61
N GLY A 28 5.85 -16.44 0.21
CA GLY A 28 4.56 -16.21 0.84
C GLY A 28 3.65 -17.40 0.53
N ALA A 29 3.92 -18.52 1.18
CA ALA A 29 3.02 -19.66 1.27
C ALA A 29 2.29 -19.53 2.60
N ASP A 30 1.02 -19.12 2.51
CA ASP A 30 -0.01 -19.36 3.51
C ASP A 30 0.43 -19.17 4.96
N LEU A 31 0.83 -17.94 5.32
CA LEU A 31 0.59 -17.54 6.69
C LEU A 31 -0.92 -17.61 6.85
N ASP A 32 -1.41 -18.66 7.51
CA ASP A 32 -2.78 -18.76 7.95
C ASP A 32 -3.03 -17.56 8.87
N MET A 33 -3.44 -16.44 8.26
CA MET A 33 -3.65 -15.20 8.97
C MET A 33 -4.78 -15.36 9.98
N HIS A 34 -5.59 -16.43 9.91
CA HIS A 34 -6.58 -16.71 10.93
C HIS A 34 -5.95 -16.88 12.31
N GLU A 35 -4.83 -17.61 12.45
CA GLU A 35 -4.16 -17.77 13.75
C GLU A 35 -3.64 -16.42 14.29
N ALA A 36 -3.08 -15.59 13.41
CA ALA A 36 -2.60 -14.25 13.77
C ALA A 36 -3.75 -13.29 14.11
N LEU A 37 -4.89 -13.40 13.42
CA LEU A 37 -6.07 -12.57 13.64
C LEU A 37 -6.86 -12.99 14.88
N ASP A 38 -6.87 -14.28 15.23
CA ASP A 38 -7.50 -14.80 16.46
C ASP A 38 -6.82 -14.26 17.72
N ALA A 39 -5.52 -13.94 17.64
CA ALA A 39 -4.78 -13.29 18.71
C ALA A 39 -5.08 -11.78 18.84
N VAL A 40 -5.75 -11.17 17.86
CA VAL A 40 -6.05 -9.74 17.82
C VAL A 40 -7.52 -9.51 18.11
N GLU A 41 -7.80 -8.59 19.04
CA GLU A 41 -9.19 -8.19 19.32
C GLU A 41 -9.82 -7.54 18.08
N THR A 42 -10.96 -8.07 17.65
CA THR A 42 -11.73 -7.49 16.54
C THR A 42 -12.48 -6.25 17.01
N ILE A 43 -12.01 -5.08 16.59
CA ILE A 43 -12.65 -3.78 16.91
C ILE A 43 -13.53 -3.23 15.78
N VAL A 44 -13.44 -3.80 14.57
CA VAL A 44 -14.24 -3.37 13.42
C VAL A 44 -15.46 -4.28 13.32
N THR A 45 -16.65 -3.73 13.56
CA THR A 45 -17.89 -4.51 13.44
C THR A 45 -18.22 -4.81 11.97
N PRO A 46 -19.06 -5.82 11.68
CA PRO A 46 -19.52 -6.09 10.32
C PRO A 46 -20.16 -4.87 9.64
N GLU A 47 -20.88 -4.04 10.38
CA GLU A 47 -21.50 -2.81 9.89
C GLU A 47 -20.45 -1.76 9.53
N MET A 48 -19.42 -1.58 10.38
CA MET A 48 -18.28 -0.70 10.08
C MET A 48 -17.54 -1.17 8.83
N ASN A 49 -17.30 -2.48 8.71
CA ASN A 49 -16.65 -3.05 7.53
C ASN A 49 -17.53 -2.89 6.28
N SER A 50 -18.86 -3.02 6.40
CA SER A 50 -19.79 -2.76 5.31
C SER A 50 -19.73 -1.31 4.85
N MET A 51 -19.71 -0.36 5.80
CA MET A 51 -19.52 1.07 5.52
C MET A 51 -18.18 1.36 4.86
N LEU A 52 -17.07 0.77 5.34
CA LEU A 52 -15.74 0.97 4.77
C LEU A 52 -15.58 0.40 3.35
N ARG A 53 -16.50 -0.47 2.92
CA ARG A 53 -16.53 -1.08 1.58
C ARG A 53 -17.42 -0.33 0.59
N THR A 54 -18.17 0.66 1.03
CA THR A 54 -19.00 1.45 0.11
C THR A 54 -18.12 2.35 -0.76
N PRO A 55 -18.52 2.64 -2.02
CA PRO A 55 -17.82 3.61 -2.84
C PRO A 55 -17.76 5.00 -2.17
N PHE A 56 -16.65 5.70 -2.37
CA PHE A 56 -16.49 7.05 -1.84
C PHE A 56 -17.43 8.05 -2.52
N THR A 57 -17.98 8.99 -1.76
CA THR A 57 -18.78 10.09 -2.32
C THR A 57 -17.89 11.26 -2.74
N LYS A 58 -18.40 12.11 -3.63
CA LYS A 58 -17.69 13.33 -4.04
C LYS A 58 -17.45 14.27 -2.85
N GLU A 59 -18.44 14.32 -1.97
CA GLU A 59 -18.47 15.12 -0.76
C GLU A 59 -17.37 14.66 0.21
N GLU A 60 -17.24 13.36 0.45
CA GLU A 60 -16.17 12.79 1.30
C GLU A 60 -14.79 13.12 0.75
N ILE A 61 -14.59 13.00 -0.57
CA ILE A 61 -13.30 13.31 -1.20
C ILE A 61 -12.97 14.80 -1.05
N SER A 62 -13.95 15.68 -1.24
CA SER A 62 -13.77 17.13 -1.06
C SER A 62 -13.45 17.50 0.39
N ILE A 63 -14.13 16.87 1.36
CA ILE A 63 -13.87 17.09 2.79
C ILE A 63 -12.48 16.59 3.16
N ALA A 64 -12.11 15.37 2.76
CA ALA A 64 -10.80 14.80 3.03
C ALA A 64 -9.68 15.66 2.45
N LEU A 65 -9.86 16.15 1.21
CA LEU A 65 -8.92 17.07 0.56
C LEU A 65 -8.75 18.36 1.37
N SER A 66 -9.85 18.96 1.84
CA SER A 66 -9.80 20.19 2.64
C SER A 66 -9.03 20.02 3.94
N GLN A 67 -9.15 18.86 4.60
CA GLN A 67 -8.51 18.54 5.87
C GLN A 67 -7.02 18.24 5.76
N MET A 68 -6.48 17.93 4.58
CA MET A 68 -5.06 17.62 4.42
C MET A 68 -4.16 18.85 4.65
N HIS A 69 -3.19 18.78 5.56
CA HIS A 69 -2.26 19.90 5.75
C HIS A 69 -1.46 20.19 4.46
N PRO A 70 -1.31 21.46 4.02
CA PRO A 70 -0.63 21.81 2.77
C PRO A 70 0.80 21.29 2.64
N SER A 71 1.50 21.14 3.77
CA SER A 71 2.89 20.66 3.83
C SER A 71 3.01 19.14 3.97
N LYS A 72 1.94 18.36 3.79
CA LYS A 72 2.08 16.89 3.73
C LYS A 72 3.06 16.53 2.63
N ALA A 73 4.03 15.67 2.97
CA ALA A 73 5.06 15.22 2.06
C ALA A 73 4.42 14.65 0.78
N PRO A 74 4.99 14.94 -0.40
CA PRO A 74 4.49 14.39 -1.65
C PRO A 74 4.56 12.86 -1.61
N ARG A 75 3.61 12.19 -2.29
CA ARG A 75 3.70 10.75 -2.49
C ARG A 75 4.85 10.46 -3.46
N SER A 76 5.10 9.20 -3.78
CA SER A 76 6.08 8.82 -4.82
C SER A 76 5.84 9.45 -6.20
N ASP A 77 4.69 10.10 -6.41
CA ASP A 77 4.32 10.88 -7.59
C ASP A 77 4.91 12.30 -7.62
N GLY A 78 5.50 12.78 -6.53
CA GLY A 78 6.05 14.13 -6.43
C GLY A 78 5.01 15.24 -6.25
N MET A 79 3.72 14.91 -6.11
CA MET A 79 2.64 15.89 -5.96
C MET A 79 2.28 16.10 -4.49
N SER A 80 2.29 17.35 -4.03
CA SER A 80 1.92 17.70 -2.65
C SER A 80 0.40 17.81 -2.48
N ALA A 81 -0.08 17.73 -1.24
CA ALA A 81 -1.49 17.98 -0.93
C ALA A 81 -1.97 19.38 -1.40
N LEU A 82 -1.06 20.37 -1.43
CA LEU A 82 -1.34 21.71 -1.94
C LEU A 82 -1.67 21.71 -3.44
N PHE A 83 -1.00 20.88 -4.24
CA PHE A 83 -1.31 20.74 -5.67
C PHE A 83 -2.75 20.27 -5.86
N PHE A 84 -3.15 19.20 -5.17
CA PHE A 84 -4.52 18.67 -5.27
C PHE A 84 -5.57 19.65 -4.78
N LYS A 85 -5.28 20.42 -3.73
CA LYS A 85 -6.18 21.49 -3.23
C LYS A 85 -6.39 22.59 -4.28
N ASN A 86 -5.32 23.08 -4.89
CA ASN A 86 -5.38 24.20 -5.84
C ASN A 86 -5.93 23.77 -7.21
N SER A 87 -5.58 22.58 -7.66
CA SER A 87 -5.98 22.03 -8.96
C SER A 87 -7.25 21.20 -8.89
N TRP A 88 -7.91 21.13 -7.73
CA TRP A 88 -9.07 20.28 -7.50
C TRP A 88 -10.09 20.43 -8.62
N HIS A 89 -10.51 21.66 -8.93
CA HIS A 89 -11.50 21.97 -9.96
C HIS A 89 -11.22 21.35 -11.34
N PHE A 90 -9.95 21.13 -11.70
CA PHE A 90 -9.56 20.51 -12.96
C PHE A 90 -9.43 18.99 -12.87
N SER A 91 -8.92 18.48 -11.73
CA SER A 91 -8.65 17.05 -11.56
C SER A 91 -9.84 16.24 -11.04
N GLN A 92 -10.94 16.86 -10.61
CA GLN A 92 -12.08 16.15 -9.99
C GLN A 92 -12.57 14.99 -10.86
N SER A 93 -12.77 15.22 -12.16
CA SER A 93 -13.32 14.20 -13.08
C SER A 93 -12.44 12.95 -13.15
N VAL A 94 -11.12 13.14 -13.24
CA VAL A 94 -10.15 12.03 -13.32
C VAL A 94 -10.04 11.30 -11.99
N VAL A 95 -10.00 12.06 -10.88
CA VAL A 95 -9.95 11.48 -9.53
C VAL A 95 -11.20 10.66 -9.24
N TYR A 96 -12.38 11.14 -9.66
CA TYR A 96 -13.61 10.37 -9.52
C TYR A 96 -13.62 9.11 -10.37
N SER A 97 -13.15 9.15 -11.63
CA SER A 97 -13.12 7.95 -12.48
C SER A 97 -12.12 6.87 -12.01
N CYS A 98 -11.14 7.24 -11.18
CA CYS A 98 -10.16 6.30 -10.66
C CYS A 98 -10.53 5.76 -9.27
N LEU A 99 -11.37 6.49 -8.52
CA LEU A 99 -11.78 6.11 -7.17
C LEU A 99 -13.19 5.51 -7.11
N LEU A 100 -14.00 5.71 -8.16
CA LEU A 100 -15.36 5.17 -8.34
C LEU A 100 -15.45 4.32 -9.60
#